data_AF-A0A7Y7N8B7-F1
#
_entry.id   AF-A0A7Y7N8B7-F1
#
_cell.length_a   1.000
_cell.length_b   1.000
_cell.length_c   1.000
_cell.angle_alpha   90.00
_cell.angle_beta   90.00
_cell.angle_gamma   90.00
#
_symmetry.space_group_name_H-M   'P 1'
#
loop_
_entity.id
_entity.type
_entity.pdbx_description
1 polymer ?
#
loop_
_entity_poly.entity_id
_entity_poly.type
_entity_poly.pdbx_seq_one_letter_code
_entity_poly.pdbx_strand_id
1 'polypeptide(L)' 'MKKMHSNCLDCGSEAVRTIVDEVKPMYKMTLVDFSCGAVLKTIFTANGNIGRVLHSGCMAESVSPAC' A
#
# COMPACT_ATOMS: atom_id res chain seq x y z
N MET A 1 1.76 -11.79 -13.61
CA MET A 1 1.54 -11.19 -12.28
C MET A 1 2.16 -9.80 -12.28
N LYS A 2 1.38 -8.71 -12.16
CA LYS A 2 1.93 -7.35 -12.11
C LYS A 2 2.76 -7.23 -10.83
N LYS A 3 4.05 -6.92 -10.97
CA LYS A 3 5.01 -6.79 -9.87
C LYS A 3 4.42 -5.83 -8.83
N MET A 4 4.17 -6.31 -7.61
CA MET A 4 3.94 -5.41 -6.48
C MET A 4 5.20 -4.56 -6.36
N HIS A 5 5.05 -3.24 -6.21
CA HIS A 5 6.17 -2.33 -6.05
C HIS A 5 6.97 -2.75 -4.81
N SER A 6 8.19 -3.26 -5.03
CA SER A 6 9.13 -3.65 -3.96
C SER A 6 9.74 -2.45 -3.25
N ASN A 7 9.60 -1.26 -3.84
CA ASN A 7 10.21 -0.02 -3.40
C ASN A 7 9.16 1.09 -3.37
N CYS A 8 9.28 1.98 -2.40
CA CYS A 8 8.45 3.17 -2.26
C CYS A 8 8.66 4.07 -3.48
N LEU A 9 7.56 4.64 -3.99
CA LEU A 9 7.59 5.50 -5.17
C LEU A 9 8.31 6.83 -4.93
N ASP A 10 8.32 7.31 -3.69
CA ASP A 10 8.86 8.63 -3.36
C ASP A 10 10.34 8.59 -2.99
N CYS A 11 10.74 7.66 -2.11
CA CYS A 11 12.09 7.62 -1.53
C CYS A 11 12.86 6.32 -1.83
N GLY A 12 12.30 5.38 -2.61
CA GLY A 12 12.96 4.14 -3.01
C GLY A 12 13.11 3.09 -1.89
N SER A 13 12.68 3.42 -0.67
CA SER A 13 12.71 2.54 0.50
C SER A 13 12.01 1.20 0.28
N GLU A 14 12.59 0.13 0.80
CA GLU A 14 12.07 -1.22 0.60
C GLU A 14 10.72 -1.45 1.30
N ALA A 15 9.90 -2.32 0.71
CA ALA A 15 8.69 -2.82 1.33
C ALA A 15 9.04 -3.69 2.55
N VAL A 16 8.52 -3.34 3.72
CA VAL A 16 8.73 -4.08 4.98
C VAL A 16 7.60 -5.04 5.29
N ARG A 17 6.39 -4.74 4.82
CA ARG A 17 5.23 -5.58 5.07
C ARG A 17 4.28 -5.54 3.89
N THR A 18 3.72 -6.69 3.55
CA THR A 18 2.64 -6.80 2.58
C THR A 18 1.48 -7.55 3.22
N ILE A 19 0.32 -6.92 3.24
CA ILE A 19 -0.94 -7.51 3.71
C ILE A 19 -1.86 -7.64 2.51
N VAL A 20 -2.34 -8.87 2.28
CA VAL A 20 -3.33 -9.14 1.26
C VAL A 20 -4.60 -9.59 1.96
N ASP A 21 -5.66 -8.82 1.78
CA ASP A 21 -7.00 -9.16 2.25
C ASP A 21 -7.86 -9.51 1.04
N GLU A 22 -8.48 -10.68 1.04
CA GLU A 22 -9.25 -11.19 -0.09
C GLU A 22 -10.65 -11.58 0.38
N VAL A 23 -11.64 -10.78 -0.03
CA VAL A 23 -13.05 -11.02 0.22
C VAL A 23 -13.66 -11.62 -1.06
N LYS A 24 -13.69 -12.95 -1.11
CA LYS A 24 -14.27 -13.67 -2.24
C LYS A 24 -15.79 -13.46 -2.32
N PRO A 25 -16.38 -13.40 -3.54
CA PRO A 25 -15.71 -13.46 -4.84
C PRO A 25 -15.30 -12.06 -5.38
N MET A 26 -15.51 -10.98 -4.61
CA MET A 26 -15.68 -9.65 -5.18
C MET A 26 -14.51 -8.68 -5.02
N TYR A 27 -13.67 -8.81 -3.99
CA TYR A 27 -12.66 -7.79 -3.69
C TYR A 27 -11.34 -8.39 -3.22
N LYS A 28 -10.25 -7.82 -3.72
CA LYS A 28 -8.91 -8.06 -3.19
C LYS A 28 -8.28 -6.72 -2.85
N MET A 29 -7.84 -6.58 -1.62
CA MET A 29 -7.10 -5.43 -1.12
C MET A 29 -5.66 -5.84 -0.86
N THR A 30 -4.73 -4.99 -1.24
CA THR A 30 -3.31 -5.14 -0.93
C THR A 30 -2.84 -3.86 -0.25
N LEU A 31 -2.20 -4.01 0.90
CA LEU A 31 -1.51 -2.95 1.62
C LEU A 31 -0.03 -3.30 1.62
N VAL A 32 0.82 -2.37 1.20
CA VAL A 32 2.27 -2.50 1.24
C VAL A 32 2.79 -1.38 2.12
N ASP A 33 3.38 -1.73 3.25
CA ASP A 33 4.06 -0.79 4.13
C ASP A 33 5.54 -0.75 3.74
N PHE A 34 6.10 0.45 3.59
CA PHE A 34 7.51 0.67 3.28
C PHE A 34 8.30 1.09 4.52
N SER A 35 9.61 0.85 4.52
CA SER A 35 10.49 1.19 5.65
C SER A 35 10.55 2.70 5.96
N CYS A 36 10.16 3.54 5.00
CA CYS A 36 10.01 4.98 5.17
C CYS A 36 8.67 5.43 5.79
N GLY A 37 7.81 4.51 6.19
CA GLY A 37 6.47 4.81 6.72
C GLY A 37 5.41 5.12 5.66
N ALA A 38 5.77 5.11 4.36
CA ALA A 38 4.78 5.18 3.28
C ALA A 38 3.92 3.90 3.25
N VAL A 39 2.68 4.03 2.81
CA VAL A 39 1.76 2.90 2.62
C VAL A 39 1.13 2.96 1.24
N LEU A 40 1.28 1.89 0.47
CA LEU A 40 0.60 1.70 -0.80
C LEU A 40 -0.60 0.76 -0.62
N LYS A 41 -1.80 1.32 -0.75
CA LYS A 41 -3.06 0.60 -0.73
C LYS A 41 -3.59 0.44 -2.15
N THR A 42 -3.73 -0.80 -2.60
CA THR A 42 -4.33 -1.16 -3.88
C THR A 42 -5.59 -1.98 -3.66
N ILE A 43 -6.70 -1.57 -4.27
CA ILE A 43 -7.97 -2.30 -4.25
C ILE A 43 -8.26 -2.79 -5.66
N PHE A 44 -8.43 -4.10 -5.79
CA PHE A 44 -8.85 -4.80 -7.00
C PHE A 44 -10.31 -5.19 -6.87
N THR A 45 -11.08 -5.00 -7.93
CA THR A 45 -12.47 -5.47 -8.03
C THR A 45 -12.52 -6.87 -8.63
N ALA A 46 -13.69 -7.50 -8.55
CA ALA A 46 -13.97 -8.89 -8.95
C ALA A 46 -13.44 -9.28 -10.34
N ASN A 47 -13.32 -8.32 -11.26
CA ASN A 47 -12.87 -8.53 -12.64
C ASN A 47 -11.35 -8.38 -12.82
N GLY A 48 -10.57 -8.27 -11.73
CA GLY A 48 -9.13 -8.03 -11.77
C GLY A 48 -8.74 -6.60 -12.17
N ASN A 49 -9.73 -5.71 -12.33
CA ASN A 49 -9.50 -4.30 -12.59
C ASN A 49 -9.05 -3.60 -11.31
N ILE A 50 -8.06 -2.72 -11.44
CA ILE A 50 -7.62 -1.86 -10.33
C ILE A 50 -8.74 -0.85 -10.09
N GLY A 51 -9.46 -1.01 -8.98
CA GLY A 51 -10.54 -0.10 -8.60
C GLY A 51 -10.00 1.20 -8.01
N ARG A 52 -9.00 1.10 -7.13
CA ARG A 52 -8.42 2.28 -6.47
C ARG A 52 -6.98 2.01 -6.05
N VAL A 53 -6.12 3.01 -6.23
CA VAL A 53 -4.75 3.05 -5.68
C VAL A 53 -4.64 4.28 -4.80
N LEU A 54 -4.08 4.12 -3.61
CA LEU A 54 -3.77 5.19 -2.69
C LEU A 54 -2.32 4.99 -2.22
N HIS A 55 -1.48 6.01 -2.38
CA HIS A 55 -0.12 6.03 -1.85
C HIS A 55 -0.06 7.15 -0.80
N SER A 56 0.19 6.81 0.46
CA SER A 56 0.62 7.80 1.44
C SER A 56 2.11 8.04 1.27
N GLY A 57 2.51 9.31 1.25
CA GLY A 57 3.92 9.66 1.01
C GLY A 57 4.85 9.19 2.14
N CYS A 58 6.17 9.26 1.91
CA CYS A 58 7.17 8.92 2.94
C CYS A 58 6.91 9.79 4.18
N MET A 59 6.43 9.17 5.26
CA MET A 59 6.20 9.86 6.53
C MET A 59 7.56 9.97 7.23
N ALA A 60 8.31 11.03 6.93
CA ALA A 60 9.24 11.55 7.92
C ALA A 60 8.38 11.96 9.12
N GLU A 61 8.48 11.18 10.19
CA GLU A 61 7.68 11.27 11.40
C GLU A 61 7.61 12.72 11.93
N SER A 62 6.54 13.46 11.60
CA SER A 62 6.11 14.59 12.41
C SER A 62 5.11 14.04 13.42
N VAL A 63 5.65 13.41 14.47
CA VAL A 63 4.92 13.20 15.72
C VAL A 63 4.42 14.57 16.19
N SER A 64 3.10 14.72 16.23
CA SER A 64 2.45 15.66 17.14
C SER A 64 1.29 14.88 17.75
N PRO A 65 1.47 14.27 18.93
CA PRO A 65 0.33 13.90 19.74
C PRO A 65 -0.28 15.23 20.19
N ALA A 66 -1.49 15.53 19.75
CA ALA A 66 -2.24 16.61 20.38
C ALA A 66 -2.48 16.20 21.85
N CYS A 67 -1.85 16.92 22.78
CA CYS A 67 -2.20 16.93 24.19
C CYS A 67 -3.61 17.47 24.41
#